data_AF-A0A918C3Q9-F1
#
_entry.id   AF-A0A918C3Q9-F1
#
_cell.length_a   1.000
_cell.length_b   1.000
_cell.length_c   1.000
_cell.angle_alpha   90.00
_cell.angle_beta   90.00
_cell.angle_gamma   90.00
#
_symmetry.space_group_name_H-M   'P 1'
#
loop_
_entity.id
_entity.type
_entity.pdbx_description
1 polymer ?
#
loop_
_entity_poly.entity_id
_entity_poly.type
_entity_poly.pdbx_seq_one_letter_code
_entity_poly.pdbx_strand_id
1 'polypeptide(L)'
;MFLLSIFLVLILLVGAMGLAGRKKLASESASKESATLPDRLPVMVKRPFFSRSEQAFFAVLGEALQDTPYTVFPNVRLNDLFKITDPEQRQSTYNRLRDKHVDFLIVTRDRYLPTLAIELDGESHSSAVQQERDRVKDLIFHSAGLGLLRLDARQIYQVSYLRDRLSDRLTGLPADQDAAIHPNVSLQKLR
;
A
#
# COMPACT_ATOMS: atom_id res chain seq x y z
N MET A 1 53.08 -36.25 -31.08
CA MET A 1 53.18 -35.42 -29.85
C MET A 1 52.14 -34.30 -29.76
N PHE A 2 51.69 -33.69 -30.87
CA PHE A 2 50.68 -32.61 -30.83
C PHE A 2 49.23 -33.05 -30.52
N LEU A 3 48.82 -34.26 -30.93
CA LEU A 3 47.45 -34.77 -30.68
C LEU A 3 47.18 -35.16 -29.21
N LEU A 4 48.21 -35.61 -28.48
CA LEU A 4 48.08 -36.00 -27.06
C LEU A 4 47.92 -34.75 -26.15
N SER A 5 48.50 -33.62 -26.56
CA SER A 5 48.40 -32.33 -25.85
C SER A 5 46.99 -31.74 -25.94
N ILE A 6 46.34 -31.83 -27.10
CA ILE A 6 44.96 -31.32 -27.31
C ILE A 6 43.95 -32.10 -26.46
N PHE A 7 44.10 -33.42 -26.35
CA PHE A 7 43.20 -34.26 -25.56
C PHE A 7 43.30 -33.97 -24.06
N LEU A 8 44.52 -33.72 -23.55
CA LEU A 8 44.76 -33.35 -22.15
C LEU A 8 44.14 -31.98 -21.80
N VAL A 9 44.26 -31.00 -22.70
CA VAL A 9 43.67 -29.66 -22.53
C VAL A 9 42.13 -29.72 -22.55
N LEU A 10 41.54 -30.57 -23.39
CA LEU A 10 40.08 -30.74 -23.44
C LEU A 10 39.53 -31.38 -22.16
N ILE A 11 40.21 -32.40 -21.62
CA ILE A 11 39.83 -33.05 -20.36
C ILE A 11 39.91 -32.07 -19.18
N LEU A 12 40.95 -31.22 -19.13
CA LEU A 12 41.07 -30.18 -18.11
C LEU A 12 39.96 -29.13 -18.21
N LEU A 13 39.56 -28.73 -19.43
CA LEU A 13 38.46 -27.78 -19.65
C LEU A 13 37.09 -28.36 -19.23
N VAL A 14 36.79 -29.61 -19.57
CA VAL A 14 35.54 -30.26 -19.15
C VAL A 14 35.54 -30.53 -17.65
N GLY A 15 36.68 -30.93 -17.06
CA GLY A 15 36.85 -31.12 -15.62
C GLY A 15 36.65 -29.83 -14.82
N ALA A 16 37.19 -28.70 -15.30
CA ALA A 16 37.00 -27.39 -14.68
C ALA A 16 35.54 -26.89 -14.79
N MET A 17 34.89 -27.10 -15.92
CA MET A 17 33.48 -26.75 -16.13
C MET A 17 32.54 -27.57 -15.23
N GLY A 18 32.84 -28.87 -15.06
CA GLY A 18 32.12 -29.76 -14.14
C GLY A 18 32.30 -29.38 -12.66
N LEU A 19 33.48 -28.90 -12.27
CA LEU A 19 33.75 -28.44 -10.90
C LEU A 19 33.04 -27.10 -10.59
N ALA A 20 32.97 -26.20 -11.56
CA ALA A 20 32.26 -24.92 -11.42
C ALA A 20 30.73 -25.11 -11.35
N GLY A 21 30.17 -26.06 -12.11
CA GLY A 21 28.75 -26.41 -12.06
C GLY A 21 28.33 -26.99 -10.69
N ARG A 22 29.18 -27.82 -10.07
CA ARG A 22 28.88 -28.42 -8.75
C ARG A 22 28.85 -27.39 -7.62
N LYS A 23 29.67 -26.32 -7.68
CA LYS A 23 29.63 -25.24 -6.69
C LYS A 23 28.33 -24.41 -6.78
N LYS A 24 27.77 -24.25 -7.98
CA LYS A 24 26.50 -23.52 -8.18
C LYS A 24 25.28 -24.35 -7.74
N LEU A 25 25.24 -25.64 -8.07
CA LEU A 25 24.15 -26.53 -7.65
C LEU A 25 24.17 -26.91 -6.15
N ALA A 26 25.35 -26.99 -5.51
CA ALA A 26 25.45 -27.22 -4.07
C ALA A 26 25.06 -25.99 -3.23
N SER A 27 25.15 -24.79 -3.80
CA SER A 27 24.76 -23.54 -3.14
C SER A 27 23.24 -23.30 -3.18
N GLU A 28 22.56 -23.68 -4.27
CA GLU A 28 21.09 -23.53 -4.39
C GLU A 28 20.31 -24.59 -3.60
N SER A 29 20.90 -25.75 -3.33
CA SER A 29 20.22 -26.82 -2.58
C SER A 29 20.32 -26.67 -1.05
N ALA A 30 21.13 -25.75 -0.53
CA ALA A 30 21.35 -25.54 0.90
C ALA A 30 20.48 -24.40 1.51
N SER A 31 19.72 -23.66 0.70
CA SER A 31 18.87 -22.54 1.17
C SER A 31 17.42 -22.92 1.45
N LYS A 32 17.09 -24.22 1.39
CA LYS A 32 15.79 -24.79 1.77
C LYS A 32 15.81 -25.47 3.14
N GLU A 33 16.78 -25.15 3.99
CA GLU A 33 16.61 -25.33 5.42
C GLU A 33 15.59 -24.30 5.91
N SER A 34 14.58 -24.77 6.62
CA SER A 34 13.63 -23.96 7.39
C SER A 34 14.41 -22.90 8.15
N ALA A 35 14.46 -21.67 7.63
CA ALA A 35 15.16 -20.58 8.26
C ALA A 35 14.57 -20.37 9.65
N THR A 36 15.26 -20.88 10.67
CA THR A 36 14.91 -20.65 12.06
C THR A 36 14.85 -19.15 12.25
N LEU A 37 13.72 -18.66 12.79
CA LEU A 37 13.53 -17.23 13.04
C LEU A 37 14.73 -16.70 13.83
N PRO A 38 15.38 -15.61 13.38
CA PRO A 38 16.50 -15.05 14.11
C PRO A 38 16.04 -14.53 15.47
N ASP A 39 16.93 -14.55 16.47
CA ASP A 39 16.63 -14.05 17.83
C ASP A 39 16.17 -12.59 17.87
N ARG A 40 16.51 -11.82 16.83
CA ARG A 40 16.03 -10.45 16.63
C ARG A 40 15.89 -10.11 15.16
N LEU A 41 14.90 -9.26 14.86
CA LEU A 41 14.77 -8.59 13.57
C LEU A 41 15.44 -7.20 13.65
N PRO A 42 16.07 -6.71 12.56
CA PRO A 42 16.72 -5.40 12.52
C PRO A 42 15.68 -4.28 12.35
N VAL A 43 14.84 -4.07 13.38
CA VAL A 43 13.74 -3.10 13.36
C VAL A 43 13.85 -2.11 14.50
N MET A 44 13.40 -0.88 14.28
CA MET A 44 13.31 0.17 15.29
C MET A 44 11.98 0.92 15.15
N VAL A 45 11.45 1.43 16.26
CA VAL A 45 10.24 2.26 16.25
C VAL A 45 10.55 3.60 15.60
N LYS A 46 9.76 3.98 14.59
CA LYS A 46 9.85 5.29 13.93
C LYS A 46 9.53 6.40 14.93
N ARG A 47 10.43 7.38 15.09
CA ARG A 47 10.25 8.54 15.97
C ARG A 47 10.83 9.80 15.29
N PRO A 48 10.02 10.83 14.99
CA PRO A 48 8.55 10.88 15.09
C PRO A 48 7.84 9.94 14.11
N PHE A 49 6.58 9.58 14.38
CA PHE A 49 5.77 8.74 13.49
C PHE A 49 5.47 9.44 12.15
N PHE A 50 5.06 10.71 12.21
CA PHE A 50 4.78 11.55 11.04
C PHE A 50 5.99 12.35 10.58
N SER A 51 5.98 12.74 9.29
CA SER A 51 6.77 13.89 8.84
C SER A 51 6.24 15.19 9.47
N ARG A 52 7.02 16.28 9.41
CA ARG A 52 6.58 17.59 9.94
C ARG A 52 5.32 18.09 9.24
N SER A 53 5.24 17.94 7.92
CA SER A 53 4.09 18.36 7.12
C SER A 53 2.84 17.52 7.42
N GLU A 54 2.99 16.19 7.50
CA GLU A 54 1.89 15.29 7.91
C GLU A 54 1.38 15.63 9.31
N GLN A 55 2.28 15.88 10.27
CA GLN A 55 1.90 16.22 11.63
C GLN A 55 1.12 17.54 11.68
N ALA A 56 1.60 18.57 10.98
CA ALA A 56 0.92 19.85 10.90
C ALA A 56 -0.47 19.72 10.24
N PHE A 57 -0.55 19.00 9.12
CA PHE A 57 -1.81 18.76 8.44
C PHE A 57 -2.80 17.97 9.29
N PHE A 58 -2.35 16.91 9.96
CA PHE A 58 -3.19 16.09 10.83
C PHE A 58 -3.83 16.91 11.97
N ALA A 59 -3.06 17.84 12.56
CA ALA A 59 -3.58 18.73 13.59
C ALA A 59 -4.70 19.64 13.05
N VAL A 60 -4.47 20.30 11.91
CA VAL A 60 -5.47 21.19 11.29
C VAL A 60 -6.70 20.41 10.81
N LEU A 61 -6.51 19.22 10.24
CA LEU A 61 -7.61 18.36 9.80
C LEU A 61 -8.45 17.87 10.99
N GLY A 62 -7.82 17.50 12.10
CA GLY A 62 -8.52 17.13 13.34
C GLY A 62 -9.39 18.27 13.87
N GLU A 63 -8.86 19.49 13.90
CA GLU A 63 -9.60 20.68 14.32
C GLU A 63 -10.74 21.03 13.35
N ALA A 64 -10.53 20.86 12.04
CA ALA A 64 -11.56 21.05 11.02
C ALA A 64 -12.76 20.11 11.22
N LEU A 65 -12.52 18.89 11.70
CA LEU A 65 -13.52 17.84 11.89
C LEU A 65 -14.11 17.77 13.31
N GLN A 66 -13.62 18.56 14.27
CA GLN A 66 -13.95 18.43 15.70
C GLN A 66 -15.47 18.40 15.95
N ASP A 67 -16.20 19.35 15.37
CA ASP A 67 -17.65 19.55 15.54
C ASP A 67 -18.49 18.87 14.45
N THR A 68 -17.93 17.85 13.78
CA THR A 68 -18.59 17.09 12.71
C THR A 68 -18.84 15.64 13.16
N PRO A 69 -19.72 14.88 12.49
CA PRO A 69 -19.90 13.45 12.78
C PRO A 69 -18.75 12.60 12.24
N TYR A 70 -17.60 13.19 11.91
CA TYR A 70 -16.47 12.50 11.30
C TYR A 70 -15.23 12.49 12.21
N THR A 71 -14.33 11.55 11.93
CA THR A 71 -12.99 11.50 12.51
C THR A 71 -12.00 11.05 11.44
N VAL A 72 -10.70 11.08 11.75
CA VAL A 72 -9.62 10.82 10.79
C VAL A 72 -8.67 9.73 11.28
N PHE A 73 -8.33 8.80 10.40
CA PHE A 73 -7.28 7.80 10.59
C PHE A 73 -6.09 8.08 9.68
N PRO A 74 -4.86 8.14 10.20
CA PRO A 74 -3.67 8.35 9.38
C PRO A 74 -3.06 7.04 8.85
N ASN A 75 -2.32 7.13 7.74
CA ASN A 75 -1.47 6.06 7.18
C ASN A 75 -2.20 4.72 6.98
N VAL A 76 -3.44 4.76 6.48
CA VAL A 76 -4.29 3.57 6.31
C VAL A 76 -3.89 2.82 5.04
N ARG A 77 -3.49 1.55 5.16
CA ARG A 77 -3.12 0.72 3.99
C ARG A 77 -4.35 0.45 3.12
N LEU A 78 -4.16 0.44 1.81
CA LEU A 78 -5.27 0.16 0.88
C LEU A 78 -5.83 -1.26 1.07
N ASN A 79 -5.00 -2.21 1.50
CA ASN A 79 -5.44 -3.58 1.78
C ASN A 79 -6.29 -3.71 3.05
N ASP A 80 -6.24 -2.71 3.96
CA ASP A 80 -7.10 -2.65 5.13
C ASP A 80 -8.40 -1.86 4.83
N LEU A 81 -8.40 -1.10 3.72
CA LEU A 81 -9.53 -0.27 3.29
C LEU A 81 -10.45 -0.97 2.28
N PHE A 82 -9.90 -1.72 1.33
CA PHE A 82 -10.67 -2.30 0.23
C PHE A 82 -10.82 -3.81 0.33
N LYS A 83 -12.03 -4.30 0.06
CA LYS A 83 -12.33 -5.74 -0.10
C LYS A 83 -12.23 -6.12 -1.56
N ILE A 84 -11.52 -7.22 -1.85
CA ILE A 84 -11.44 -7.74 -3.22
C ILE A 84 -12.67 -8.62 -3.48
N THR A 85 -13.47 -8.21 -4.46
CA THR A 85 -14.76 -8.84 -4.78
C THR A 85 -14.66 -9.94 -5.83
N ASP A 86 -13.65 -9.91 -6.69
CA ASP A 86 -13.40 -10.91 -7.72
C ASP A 86 -12.37 -11.97 -7.24
N PRO A 87 -12.78 -13.24 -7.05
CA PRO A 87 -11.89 -14.30 -6.64
C PRO A 87 -10.78 -14.64 -7.65
N GLU A 88 -11.05 -14.51 -8.95
CA GLU A 88 -10.10 -14.84 -10.03
C GLU A 88 -9.00 -13.79 -10.09
N GLN A 89 -9.34 -12.53 -9.83
CA GLN A 89 -8.40 -11.41 -9.78
C GLN A 89 -7.84 -11.12 -8.39
N ARG A 90 -8.04 -12.03 -7.42
CA ARG A 90 -7.66 -11.79 -6.01
C ARG A 90 -6.19 -11.44 -5.86
N GLN A 91 -5.31 -12.27 -6.40
CA GLN A 91 -3.86 -12.08 -6.21
C GLN A 91 -3.34 -10.84 -6.95
N SER A 92 -3.81 -10.60 -8.18
CA SER A 92 -3.39 -9.44 -8.98
C SER A 92 -3.86 -8.14 -8.33
N THR A 93 -5.10 -8.09 -7.85
CA THR A 93 -5.65 -6.94 -7.12
C THR A 93 -4.93 -6.74 -5.78
N TYR A 94 -4.70 -7.81 -5.01
CA TYR A 94 -3.94 -7.74 -3.76
C TYR A 94 -2.55 -7.12 -3.96
N ASN A 95 -1.84 -7.53 -5.02
CA ASN A 95 -0.53 -6.97 -5.36
C ASN A 95 -0.61 -5.47 -5.70
N ARG A 96 -1.73 -5.00 -6.26
CA ARG A 96 -1.96 -3.57 -6.49
C ARG A 96 -2.21 -2.82 -5.18
N LEU A 97 -2.73 -3.45 -4.13
CA LEU A 97 -3.07 -2.81 -2.85
C LEU A 97 -1.95 -2.87 -1.80
N ARG A 98 -1.26 -4.01 -1.66
CA ARG A 98 -0.47 -4.39 -0.47
C ARG A 98 0.64 -3.42 -0.03
N ASP A 99 1.20 -2.67 -0.98
CA ASP A 99 2.32 -1.75 -0.74
C ASP A 99 1.89 -0.27 -0.84
N LYS A 100 0.58 0.00 -0.76
CA LYS A 100 0.00 1.34 -0.86
C LYS A 100 -0.80 1.67 0.40
N HIS A 101 -0.80 2.95 0.75
CA HIS A 101 -1.65 3.52 1.80
C HIS A 101 -2.25 4.84 1.33
N VAL A 102 -3.23 5.33 2.08
CA VAL A 102 -3.60 6.74 2.09
C VAL A 102 -2.96 7.46 3.26
N ASP A 103 -2.64 8.73 3.10
CA ASP A 103 -2.09 9.54 4.19
C ASP A 103 -3.13 9.75 5.28
N PHE A 104 -4.37 10.04 4.89
CA PHE A 104 -5.49 10.18 5.82
C PHE A 104 -6.79 9.59 5.25
N LEU A 105 -7.59 9.00 6.13
CA LEU A 105 -8.92 8.50 5.84
C LEU A 105 -9.91 9.15 6.79
N ILE A 106 -10.88 9.89 6.23
CA ILE A 106 -12.04 10.39 6.96
C ILE A 106 -13.08 9.28 7.05
N VAL A 107 -13.57 9.04 8.25
CA VAL A 107 -14.59 8.05 8.56
C VAL A 107 -15.71 8.66 9.40
N THR A 108 -16.90 8.06 9.40
CA THR A 108 -17.96 8.44 10.34
C THR A 108 -17.55 8.08 11.78
N ARG A 109 -17.94 8.89 12.77
CA ARG A 109 -17.52 8.71 14.17
C ARG A 109 -18.32 7.61 14.88
N ASP A 110 -19.54 7.34 14.42
CA ASP A 110 -20.46 6.37 15.00
C ASP A 110 -20.10 4.91 14.65
N ARG A 111 -19.74 4.68 13.38
CA ARG A 111 -19.54 3.35 12.79
C ARG A 111 -18.21 3.17 12.06
N TYR A 112 -17.39 4.23 11.99
CA TYR A 112 -16.09 4.22 11.31
C TYR A 112 -16.20 3.84 9.82
N LEU A 113 -17.28 4.27 9.16
CA LEU A 113 -17.48 4.01 7.74
C LEU A 113 -16.56 4.92 6.89
N PRO A 114 -15.73 4.38 5.99
CA PRO A 114 -14.92 5.17 5.07
C PRO A 114 -15.76 6.15 4.25
N THR A 115 -15.37 7.42 4.28
CA THR A 115 -16.13 8.50 3.62
C THR A 115 -15.28 9.22 2.57
N LEU A 116 -14.05 9.59 2.92
CA LEU A 116 -13.15 10.29 1.99
C LEU A 116 -11.69 9.96 2.33
N ALA A 117 -10.90 9.59 1.32
CA ALA A 117 -9.45 9.49 1.47
C ALA A 117 -8.77 10.81 1.08
N ILE A 118 -7.62 11.08 1.71
CA ILE A 118 -6.78 12.25 1.44
C ILE A 118 -5.33 11.84 1.22
N GLU A 119 -4.70 12.44 0.20
CA GLU A 119 -3.28 12.37 -0.10
C GLU A 119 -2.64 13.76 -0.01
N LEU A 120 -1.44 13.82 0.55
CA LEU A 120 -0.58 14.98 0.53
C LEU A 120 0.49 14.80 -0.57
N ASP A 121 0.27 15.41 -1.72
CA ASP A 121 1.18 15.34 -2.85
C ASP A 121 2.28 16.41 -2.74
N GLY A 122 3.53 15.99 -2.91
CA GLY A 122 4.67 16.89 -3.08
C GLY A 122 4.85 17.33 -4.54
N GLU A 123 6.03 17.86 -4.89
CA GLU A 123 6.35 18.08 -6.30
C GLU A 123 6.27 16.76 -7.07
N SER A 124 5.40 16.73 -8.09
CA SER A 124 5.31 15.60 -8.98
C SER A 124 6.59 15.54 -9.80
N HIS A 125 7.53 14.65 -9.44
CA HIS A 125 8.50 14.17 -10.41
C HIS A 125 7.71 13.38 -11.46
N SER A 126 7.49 13.99 -12.63
CA SER A 126 6.63 13.54 -13.73
C SER A 126 7.10 12.26 -14.45
N SER A 127 7.85 11.41 -13.76
CA SER A 127 8.27 10.11 -14.26
C SER A 127 7.07 9.25 -14.65
N ALA A 128 7.22 8.48 -15.72
CA ALA A 128 6.19 7.54 -16.18
C ALA A 128 5.75 6.56 -15.08
N VAL A 129 6.67 6.18 -14.20
CA VAL A 129 6.39 5.27 -13.08
C VAL A 129 5.47 5.91 -12.04
N GLN A 130 5.68 7.19 -11.70
CA GLN A 130 4.80 7.88 -10.76
C GLN A 130 3.39 8.02 -11.33
N GLN A 131 3.28 8.41 -12.61
CA GLN A 131 1.99 8.52 -13.28
C GLN A 131 1.23 7.18 -13.30
N GLU A 132 1.92 6.07 -13.55
CA GLU A 132 1.28 4.75 -13.53
C GLU A 132 0.79 4.37 -12.11
N ARG A 133 1.59 4.67 -11.07
CA ARG A 133 1.15 4.45 -9.69
C ARG A 133 -0.09 5.27 -9.34
N ASP A 134 -0.12 6.53 -9.74
CA ASP A 134 -1.24 7.42 -9.50
C ASP A 134 -2.49 6.95 -10.24
N ARG A 135 -2.37 6.58 -11.53
CA ARG A 135 -3.47 5.99 -12.31
C ARG A 135 -4.05 4.73 -11.68
N VAL A 136 -3.18 3.83 -11.20
CA VAL A 136 -3.63 2.61 -10.52
C VAL A 136 -4.40 2.96 -9.24
N LYS A 137 -3.93 3.93 -8.46
CA LYS A 137 -4.60 4.37 -7.23
C LYS A 137 -5.95 5.01 -7.55
N ASP A 138 -5.99 5.95 -8.49
CA ASP A 138 -7.22 6.61 -8.92
C ASP A 138 -8.26 5.58 -9.42
N LEU A 139 -7.82 4.57 -10.19
CA LEU A 139 -8.69 3.49 -10.64
C LEU A 139 -9.24 2.65 -9.47
N ILE A 140 -8.44 2.35 -8.44
CA ILE A 140 -8.90 1.63 -7.24
C ILE A 140 -10.00 2.41 -6.52
N PHE A 141 -9.77 3.70 -6.25
CA PHE A 141 -10.74 4.56 -5.55
C PHE A 141 -12.03 4.74 -6.36
N HIS A 142 -11.89 4.98 -7.67
CA HIS A 142 -13.03 5.08 -8.57
C HIS A 142 -13.84 3.79 -8.63
N SER A 143 -13.20 2.63 -8.77
CA SER A 143 -13.88 1.33 -8.83
C SER A 143 -14.62 0.98 -7.53
N ALA A 144 -14.11 1.46 -6.39
CA ALA A 144 -14.70 1.24 -5.08
C ALA A 144 -15.75 2.30 -4.68
N GLY A 145 -15.95 3.34 -5.49
CA GLY A 145 -16.87 4.44 -5.16
C GLY A 145 -16.43 5.31 -3.98
N LEU A 146 -15.16 5.26 -3.58
CA LEU A 146 -14.63 6.06 -2.48
C LEU A 146 -13.90 7.29 -3.03
N GLY A 147 -14.24 8.48 -2.53
CA GLY A 147 -13.58 9.71 -2.93
C GLY A 147 -12.10 9.74 -2.54
N LEU A 148 -11.26 10.31 -3.41
CA LEU A 148 -9.85 10.60 -3.16
C LEU A 148 -9.58 12.10 -3.37
N LEU A 149 -9.21 12.80 -2.31
CA LEU A 149 -8.84 14.22 -2.34
C LEU A 149 -7.31 14.37 -2.26
N ARG A 150 -6.73 15.04 -3.26
CA ARG A 150 -5.30 15.35 -3.31
C ARG A 150 -5.06 16.81 -2.92
N LEU A 151 -4.12 17.04 -2.02
CA LEU A 151 -3.75 18.34 -1.47
C LEU A 151 -2.23 18.53 -1.58
N ASP A 152 -1.76 19.77 -1.79
CA ASP A 152 -0.32 20.04 -1.88
C ASP A 152 0.30 20.04 -0.47
N ALA A 153 1.23 19.12 -0.23
CA ALA A 153 1.90 18.93 1.05
C ALA A 153 2.71 20.15 1.52
N ARG A 154 3.01 21.10 0.63
CA ARG A 154 3.76 22.34 0.92
C ARG A 154 2.85 23.49 1.36
N GLN A 155 1.54 23.37 1.16
CA GLN A 155 0.61 24.41 1.58
C GLN A 155 0.36 24.34 3.08
N ILE A 156 0.34 25.51 3.71
CA ILE A 156 -0.17 25.65 5.07
C ILE A 156 -1.67 25.81 4.97
N TYR A 157 -2.39 24.82 5.47
CA TYR A 157 -3.84 24.82 5.46
C TYR A 157 -4.38 25.53 6.70
N GLN A 158 -5.37 26.40 6.49
CA GLN A 158 -6.18 26.96 7.57
C GLN A 158 -7.42 26.08 7.80
N VAL A 159 -7.89 26.04 9.05
CA VAL A 159 -9.04 25.22 9.45
C VAL A 159 -10.30 25.56 8.64
N SER A 160 -10.58 26.86 8.45
CA SER A 160 -11.72 27.34 7.66
C SER A 160 -11.67 26.84 6.21
N TYR A 161 -10.51 26.95 5.57
CA TYR A 161 -10.31 26.46 4.20
C TYR A 161 -10.57 24.95 4.10
N LEU A 162 -10.06 24.14 5.04
CA LEU A 162 -10.33 22.70 5.02
C LEU A 162 -11.82 22.41 5.25
N ARG A 163 -12.49 23.13 6.16
CA ARG A 163 -13.94 22.96 6.38
C ARG A 163 -14.72 23.18 5.09
N ASP A 164 -14.45 24.26 4.36
CA ASP A 164 -15.13 24.57 3.10
C ASP A 164 -14.83 23.52 2.03
N ARG A 165 -13.58 23.06 1.93
CA ARG A 165 -13.19 22.03 0.95
C ARG A 165 -13.76 20.65 1.26
N LEU A 166 -14.00 20.35 2.53
CA LEU A 166 -14.53 19.07 2.99
C LEU A 166 -16.06 19.05 2.96
N SER A 167 -16.74 20.16 3.27
CA SER A 167 -18.21 20.22 3.28
C SER A 167 -18.80 19.80 1.92
N ASP A 168 -18.24 20.30 0.82
CA ASP A 168 -18.64 19.94 -0.55
C ASP A 168 -18.53 18.43 -0.85
N ARG A 169 -17.62 17.73 -0.17
CA ARG A 169 -17.30 16.32 -0.44
C ARG A 169 -17.96 15.35 0.54
N LEU A 170 -18.21 15.79 1.76
CA LEU A 170 -18.80 14.99 2.83
C LEU A 170 -20.34 15.07 2.87
N THR A 171 -20.95 16.09 2.25
CA THR A 171 -22.41 16.25 2.18
C THR A 171 -23.08 15.43 1.06
N GLY A 172 -22.30 14.88 0.12
CA GLY A 172 -22.79 14.12 -1.03
C GLY A 172 -22.84 12.60 -0.85
N LEU A 173 -22.51 12.08 0.33
CA LEU A 173 -22.48 10.63 0.58
C LEU A 173 -23.71 10.24 1.41
N PRO A 174 -24.73 9.58 0.79
CA PRO A 174 -25.88 9.15 1.55
C PRO A 174 -25.43 8.18 2.63
N ALA A 175 -25.89 8.41 3.86
CA ALA A 175 -25.67 7.55 5.03
C ALA A 175 -26.16 6.09 4.84
N ASP A 176 -26.79 5.80 3.70
CA ASP A 176 -27.54 4.59 3.37
C ASP A 176 -26.94 3.78 2.20
N GLN A 177 -25.65 3.97 1.85
CA GLN A 177 -24.96 3.02 0.96
C GLN A 177 -24.73 1.63 1.59
N ASP A 178 -25.19 1.41 2.83
CA ASP A 178 -25.22 0.10 3.48
C ASP A 178 -26.06 -0.93 2.69
N ALA A 179 -27.08 -0.50 1.93
CA ALA A 179 -27.96 -1.40 1.19
C ALA A 179 -27.39 -1.89 -0.16
N ALA A 180 -26.46 -1.15 -0.77
CA ALA A 180 -25.95 -1.47 -2.11
C ALA A 180 -24.71 -2.39 -2.12
N ILE A 181 -23.99 -2.48 -0.99
CA ILE A 181 -22.71 -3.21 -0.91
C ILE A 181 -22.88 -4.65 -0.37
N HIS A 182 -24.02 -4.99 0.24
CA HIS A 182 -24.28 -6.33 0.78
C HIS A 182 -25.68 -6.88 0.46
N PRO A 183 -25.91 -7.49 -0.72
CA PRO A 183 -27.18 -8.19 -0.97
C PRO A 183 -27.34 -9.50 -0.18
N ASN A 184 -26.36 -9.96 0.60
CA ASN A 184 -26.53 -11.13 1.49
C ASN A 184 -25.35 -11.30 2.46
N VAL A 185 -25.43 -10.72 3.66
CA VAL A 185 -24.72 -11.26 4.82
C VAL A 185 -25.72 -11.33 5.95
N SER A 186 -26.43 -12.46 6.01
CA SER A 186 -27.28 -12.82 7.15
C SER A 186 -26.43 -12.85 8.42
N LEU A 187 -26.70 -11.91 9.33
CA LEU A 187 -26.13 -11.84 10.68
C LEU A 187 -26.71 -12.95 11.58
N GLN A 188 -26.49 -14.20 11.20
CA GLN A 188 -26.71 -15.36 12.05
C GLN A 188 -25.45 -16.21 12.08
N LYS A 189 -24.53 -15.84 12.96
CA LYS A 189 -23.64 -16.72 13.75
C LYS A 189 -22.43 -15.90 14.17
N LEU A 190 -22.47 -15.43 15.42
CA LEU A 190 -21.34 -15.33 16.34
C LEU A 190 -21.96 -15.26 17.74
N ARG A 191 -22.27 -16.44 18.27
CA ARG A 191 -22.31 -16.74 19.71
C ARG A 191 -21.10 -17.61 19.98
#